data_AF-A0A6P2ARC1-F1
#
_entry.id   AF-A0A6P2ARC1-F1
#
_cell.length_a   1.000
_cell.length_b   1.000
_cell.length_c   1.000
_cell.angle_alpha   90.00
_cell.angle_beta   90.00
_cell.angle_gamma   90.00
#
_symmetry.space_group_name_H-M   'P 1'
#
loop_
_entity.id
_entity.type
_entity.pdbx_description
1 polymer ?
#
loop_
_entity_poly.entity_id
_entity_poly.type
_entity_poly.pdbx_seq_one_letter_code
_entity_poly.pdbx_strand_id
1 'polypeptide(L)'
;MRCLNWVRLPPCKSQRKVRYTSLEFSPPKPVTVSEPLPNNPDGVDSSSIDTPKRGKSFWATCTSTFLTILLAEMGDKTQLATLLITAESHRPWIVFAGAATALIATSLIGVALGWWLARRVSPKVMDLAAAAMLMTVAVLLLWDIVGM
;
A
#
# COMPACT_ATOMS: atom_id res chain seq x y z
N MET A 1 28.57 38.47 -8.90
CA MET A 1 27.35 38.47 -8.07
C MET A 1 26.21 39.08 -8.91
N ARG A 2 25.84 38.57 -10.09
CA ARG A 2 25.06 37.37 -10.50
C ARG A 2 23.59 37.34 -10.04
N CYS A 3 22.69 37.51 -11.03
CA CYS A 3 21.22 37.33 -11.09
C CYS A 3 20.36 38.43 -10.44
N LEU A 4 20.10 39.61 -11.05
CA LEU A 4 19.34 39.91 -12.28
C LEU A 4 17.94 39.26 -12.40
N ASN A 5 16.91 40.08 -12.13
CA ASN A 5 15.79 40.40 -13.03
C ASN A 5 14.90 39.24 -13.54
N TRP A 6 13.88 38.85 -12.75
CA TRP A 6 12.91 37.80 -13.12
C TRP A 6 11.49 38.32 -13.47
N VAL A 7 11.37 39.57 -13.92
CA VAL A 7 10.12 40.12 -14.50
C VAL A 7 10.30 40.33 -16.01
N ARG A 8 10.33 39.23 -16.77
CA ARG A 8 9.84 39.20 -18.17
C ARG A 8 9.76 37.76 -18.70
N LEU A 9 8.58 37.14 -18.61
CA LEU A 9 8.24 35.98 -19.43
C LEU A 9 7.26 36.42 -20.53
N PRO A 10 7.63 36.29 -21.82
CA PRO A 10 6.73 36.52 -22.95
C PRO A 10 5.68 35.38 -23.09
N PRO A 11 4.56 35.64 -23.77
CA PRO A 11 3.51 34.65 -23.99
C PRO A 11 3.95 33.58 -25.02
N CYS A 12 4.20 32.35 -24.56
CA CYS A 12 4.51 31.23 -25.45
C CYS A 12 3.21 30.49 -25.83
N LYS A 13 2.60 30.89 -26.95
CA LYS A 13 1.67 30.05 -27.70
C LYS A 13 2.44 28.82 -28.22
N SER A 14 2.26 27.66 -27.60
CA SER A 14 2.52 26.39 -28.28
C SER A 14 1.65 25.29 -27.68
N GLN A 15 0.40 25.27 -28.13
CA GLN A 15 -0.52 24.15 -28.05
C GLN A 15 0.08 22.97 -28.84
N ARG A 16 0.97 22.18 -28.22
CA ARG A 16 1.39 20.89 -28.78
C ARG A 16 0.45 19.81 -28.26
N LYS A 17 -0.61 19.61 -29.04
CA LYS A 17 -1.60 18.53 -28.98
C LYS A 17 -0.89 17.18 -28.73
N VAL A 18 -0.92 16.68 -27.50
CA VAL A 18 -0.49 15.32 -27.16
C VAL A 18 -1.53 14.38 -27.80
N ARG A 19 -1.17 13.85 -28.96
CA ARG A 19 -2.00 12.92 -29.73
C ARG A 19 -1.78 11.52 -29.14
N TYR A 20 -2.65 11.12 -28.21
CA TYR A 20 -2.76 9.75 -27.70
C TYR A 20 -3.46 8.84 -28.74
N THR A 21 -2.88 8.71 -29.92
CA THR A 21 -3.41 7.85 -30.97
C THR A 21 -2.26 7.13 -31.66
N SER A 22 -2.22 5.82 -31.42
CA SER A 22 -1.44 4.78 -32.12
C SER A 22 0.07 4.77 -31.92
N LEU A 23 0.52 4.20 -30.80
CA LEU A 23 1.77 3.45 -30.74
C LEU A 23 1.42 1.99 -30.44
N GLU A 24 1.54 1.16 -31.47
CA GLU A 24 1.48 -0.29 -31.38
C GLU A 24 2.39 -0.80 -30.25
N PHE A 25 1.81 -1.65 -29.39
CA PHE A 25 2.55 -2.41 -28.40
C PHE A 25 3.37 -3.50 -29.12
N SER A 26 4.61 -3.18 -29.47
CA SER A 26 5.58 -4.19 -29.91
C SER A 26 6.00 -5.01 -28.67
N PRO A 27 5.79 -6.34 -28.62
CA PRO A 27 6.21 -7.14 -27.48
C PRO A 27 7.75 -7.17 -27.38
N PRO A 28 8.33 -7.11 -26.16
CA PRO A 28 9.78 -7.14 -25.98
C PRO A 28 10.36 -8.49 -26.45
N LYS A 29 11.45 -8.43 -27.24
CA LYS A 29 12.16 -9.61 -27.75
C LYS A 29 12.82 -10.41 -26.60
N PRO A 30 12.89 -11.76 -26.69
CA PRO A 30 13.53 -12.58 -25.66
C PRO A 30 15.02 -12.23 -25.59
N VAL A 31 15.49 -11.81 -24.41
CA VAL A 31 16.92 -11.62 -24.14
C VAL A 31 17.57 -13.00 -24.07
N THR A 32 18.39 -13.32 -25.07
CA THR A 32 19.27 -14.50 -25.07
C THR A 32 20.32 -14.29 -23.99
N VAL A 33 20.30 -15.11 -22.95
CA VAL A 33 21.31 -15.12 -21.88
C VAL A 33 22.52 -15.90 -22.40
N SER A 34 23.63 -15.20 -22.60
CA SER A 34 24.96 -15.78 -22.81
C SER A 34 25.71 -15.71 -21.47
N GLU A 35 25.91 -16.83 -20.79
CA GLU A 35 26.93 -16.98 -19.73
C GLU A 35 28.30 -17.35 -20.37
N PRO A 36 29.51 -17.26 -19.72
CA PRO A 36 29.87 -16.77 -18.35
C PRO A 36 31.23 -15.95 -18.20
N LEU A 37 31.37 -15.25 -17.03
CA LEU A 37 32.56 -14.82 -16.19
C LEU A 37 33.72 -13.91 -16.75
N PRO A 38 34.55 -13.15 -15.95
CA PRO A 38 35.02 -13.38 -14.55
C PRO A 38 35.15 -12.17 -13.55
N ASN A 39 35.11 -12.50 -12.25
CA ASN A 39 35.86 -11.92 -11.10
C ASN A 39 35.63 -10.46 -10.64
N ASN A 40 34.90 -10.28 -9.53
CA ASN A 40 35.19 -9.23 -8.53
C ASN A 40 34.70 -9.66 -7.13
N PRO A 41 35.56 -9.74 -6.10
CA PRO A 41 35.17 -10.12 -4.75
C PRO A 41 35.02 -8.90 -3.84
N ASP A 42 33.90 -8.19 -3.92
CA ASP A 42 33.58 -7.16 -2.93
C ASP A 42 32.07 -6.98 -2.76
N GLY A 43 31.67 -7.09 -1.49
CA GLY A 43 30.59 -6.29 -0.93
C GLY A 43 29.19 -6.77 -1.22
N VAL A 44 28.66 -7.54 -0.26
CA VAL A 44 27.25 -7.53 0.17
C VAL A 44 26.47 -6.34 -0.40
N ASP A 45 25.48 -6.63 -1.25
CA ASP A 45 24.27 -5.82 -1.25
C ASP A 45 23.07 -6.71 -1.00
N SER A 46 22.33 -6.28 0.01
CA SER A 46 21.39 -7.09 0.76
C SER A 46 20.20 -7.48 -0.11
N SER A 47 19.86 -8.77 -0.06
CA SER A 47 18.55 -9.31 -0.45
C SER A 47 18.06 -8.81 -1.81
N SER A 48 18.46 -9.53 -2.86
CA SER A 48 17.76 -9.50 -4.13
C SER A 48 16.27 -9.76 -3.88
N ILE A 49 15.45 -8.69 -3.90
CA ILE A 49 14.08 -8.83 -4.37
C ILE A 49 14.21 -9.08 -5.87
N ASP A 50 14.59 -10.31 -6.22
CA ASP A 50 14.51 -10.84 -7.55
C ASP A 50 13.05 -10.73 -7.96
N THR A 51 12.72 -9.69 -8.76
CA THR A 51 11.38 -9.52 -9.32
C THR A 51 11.12 -10.70 -10.26
N PRO A 52 10.29 -11.69 -9.89
CA PRO A 52 10.15 -12.90 -10.69
C PRO A 52 9.35 -12.58 -11.94
N LYS A 53 9.85 -13.03 -13.10
CA LYS A 53 9.15 -12.96 -14.38
C LYS A 53 7.74 -13.54 -14.27
N ARG A 54 6.85 -12.79 -14.92
CA ARG A 54 5.39 -12.81 -14.89
C ARG A 54 4.79 -14.15 -15.35
N GLY A 55 4.32 -14.88 -14.35
CA GLY A 55 3.40 -16.02 -14.41
C GLY A 55 2.98 -16.42 -13.00
N LYS A 56 2.80 -15.45 -12.09
CA LYS A 56 2.40 -15.75 -10.72
C LYS A 56 0.95 -16.22 -10.75
N SER A 57 0.74 -17.49 -10.38
CA SER A 57 -0.58 -18.03 -10.12
C SER A 57 -1.36 -17.04 -9.23
N PHE A 58 -2.66 -16.88 -9.46
CA PHE A 58 -3.55 -16.11 -8.57
C PHE A 58 -3.30 -16.46 -7.10
N TRP A 59 -3.05 -17.75 -6.83
CA TRP A 59 -2.63 -18.27 -5.53
C TRP A 59 -1.36 -17.63 -4.97
N ALA A 60 -0.33 -17.42 -5.80
CA ALA A 60 0.90 -16.77 -5.35
C ALA A 60 0.67 -15.31 -4.95
N THR A 61 -0.20 -14.59 -5.66
CA THR A 61 -0.59 -13.23 -5.28
C THR A 61 -1.38 -13.24 -3.97
N CYS A 62 -2.38 -14.10 -3.84
CA CYS A 62 -3.18 -14.23 -2.62
C CYS A 62 -2.33 -14.62 -1.42
N THR A 63 -1.42 -15.58 -1.56
CA THR A 63 -0.52 -15.98 -0.47
C THR A 63 0.42 -14.85 -0.09
N SER A 64 0.97 -14.12 -1.07
CA SER A 64 1.84 -12.98 -0.78
C SER A 64 1.10 -11.87 -0.03
N THR A 65 -0.09 -11.47 -0.49
CA THR A 65 -0.86 -10.41 0.17
C THR A 65 -1.38 -10.87 1.53
N PHE A 66 -1.87 -12.10 1.63
CA PHE A 66 -2.29 -12.69 2.89
C PHE A 66 -1.15 -12.72 3.90
N LEU A 67 0.04 -13.17 3.50
CA LEU A 67 1.18 -13.27 4.41
C LEU A 67 1.68 -11.89 4.84
N THR A 68 1.74 -10.91 3.94
CA THR A 68 2.10 -9.53 4.29
C THR A 68 1.09 -8.91 5.27
N ILE A 69 -0.21 -9.07 5.02
CA ILE A 69 -1.27 -8.55 5.90
C ILE A 69 -1.22 -9.29 7.23
N LEU A 70 -1.07 -10.61 7.21
CA LEU A 70 -0.97 -11.43 8.41
C LEU A 70 0.26 -11.02 9.23
N LEU A 71 1.43 -10.80 8.63
CA LEU A 71 2.61 -10.30 9.34
C LEU A 71 2.42 -8.89 9.92
N ALA A 72 1.73 -8.01 9.20
CA ALA A 72 1.42 -6.67 9.68
C ALA A 72 0.41 -6.67 10.85
N GLU A 73 -0.49 -7.66 10.86
CA GLU A 73 -1.58 -7.81 11.83
C GLU A 73 -1.31 -8.89 12.90
N MET A 74 -0.21 -9.64 12.82
CA MET A 74 0.10 -10.76 13.72
C MET A 74 0.30 -10.21 15.13
N GLY A 75 -0.60 -10.60 16.03
CA GLY A 75 -0.63 -10.08 17.39
C GLY A 75 -1.43 -8.79 17.58
N ASP A 76 -2.25 -8.38 16.59
CA ASP A 76 -3.22 -7.32 16.82
C ASP A 76 -4.24 -7.75 17.89
N LYS A 77 -4.74 -6.76 18.64
CA LYS A 77 -5.71 -6.94 19.72
C LYS A 77 -6.96 -7.68 19.25
N THR A 78 -7.32 -7.57 17.96
CA THR A 78 -8.44 -8.31 17.37
C THR A 78 -8.22 -9.82 17.33
N GLN A 79 -6.99 -10.32 17.14
CA GLN A 79 -6.69 -11.75 17.17
C GLN A 79 -6.82 -12.32 18.59
N LEU A 80 -6.34 -11.59 19.59
CA LEU A 80 -6.46 -11.97 21.00
C LEU A 80 -7.94 -11.92 21.46
N ALA A 81 -8.68 -10.89 21.06
CA ALA A 81 -10.12 -10.80 21.33
C ALA A 81 -10.89 -11.99 20.74
N THR A 82 -10.59 -12.37 19.49
CA THR A 82 -11.22 -13.53 18.83
C THR A 82 -10.86 -14.84 19.55
N LEU A 83 -9.61 -14.98 20.01
CA LEU A 83 -9.16 -16.14 20.78
C LEU A 83 -9.89 -16.22 22.13
N LEU A 84 -10.06 -15.11 22.85
CA LEU A 84 -10.83 -15.09 24.11
C LEU A 84 -12.29 -15.47 23.89
N ILE A 85 -12.94 -14.88 22.89
CA ILE A 85 -14.35 -15.19 22.57
C ILE A 85 -14.49 -16.67 22.18
N THR A 86 -13.50 -17.21 21.46
CA THR A 86 -13.45 -18.63 21.10
C THR A 86 -13.19 -19.54 22.30
N ALA A 87 -12.34 -19.11 23.24
CA ALA A 87 -12.05 -19.85 24.46
C ALA A 87 -13.26 -19.94 25.41
N GLU A 88 -14.07 -18.88 25.47
CA GLU A 88 -15.32 -18.86 26.24
C GLU A 88 -16.45 -19.62 25.53
N SER A 89 -16.46 -19.58 24.19
CA SER A 89 -17.49 -20.25 23.38
C SER A 89 -17.17 -21.73 23.16
N HIS A 90 -18.02 -22.64 23.66
CA HIS A 90 -17.95 -24.07 23.36
C HIS A 90 -18.18 -24.45 21.87
N ARG A 91 -18.26 -23.47 20.96
CA ARG A 91 -18.57 -23.62 19.53
C ARG A 91 -17.68 -22.71 18.67
N PRO A 92 -16.42 -23.11 18.37
CA PRO A 92 -15.44 -22.26 17.68
C PRO A 92 -15.86 -21.86 16.26
N TRP A 93 -16.62 -22.71 15.57
CA TRP A 93 -17.10 -22.45 14.21
C TRP A 93 -18.05 -21.26 14.11
N ILE A 94 -18.86 -21.01 15.14
CA ILE A 94 -19.82 -19.90 15.16
C ILE A 94 -19.07 -18.57 15.35
N VAL A 95 -18.06 -18.56 16.24
CA VAL A 95 -17.20 -17.39 16.47
C VAL A 95 -16.42 -17.04 15.20
N PHE A 96 -15.88 -18.05 14.51
CA PHE A 96 -15.20 -17.85 13.23
C PHE A 96 -16.12 -17.23 12.17
N ALA A 97 -17.34 -17.77 12.00
CA ALA A 97 -18.30 -17.23 11.04
C ALA A 97 -18.73 -15.80 11.38
N GLY A 98 -18.91 -15.50 12.67
CA GLY A 98 -19.23 -14.16 13.15
C GLY A 98 -18.10 -13.17 12.88
N ALA A 99 -16.87 -13.50 13.25
CA ALA A 99 -15.69 -12.68 13.02
C ALA A 99 -15.45 -12.45 11.51
N ALA A 100 -15.54 -13.50 10.68
CA ALA A 100 -15.39 -13.38 9.24
C ALA A 100 -16.45 -12.46 8.62
N THR A 101 -17.71 -12.60 9.04
CA THR A 101 -18.81 -11.75 8.55
C THR A 101 -18.62 -10.30 8.99
N ALA A 102 -18.22 -10.06 10.23
CA ALA A 102 -17.92 -8.72 10.74
C ALA A 102 -16.78 -8.04 9.94
N LEU A 103 -15.74 -8.80 9.59
CA LEU A 103 -14.58 -8.31 8.84
C LEU A 103 -14.96 -7.94 7.40
N ILE A 104 -15.77 -8.77 6.74
CA ILE A 104 -16.32 -8.48 5.40
C ILE A 104 -17.23 -7.23 5.46
N ALA A 105 -18.14 -7.17 6.43
CA ALA A 105 -19.06 -6.05 6.59
C ALA A 105 -18.32 -4.72 6.83
N THR A 106 -17.34 -4.74 7.74
CA THR A 106 -16.51 -3.56 8.05
C THR A 106 -15.71 -3.11 6.84
N SER A 107 -15.11 -4.06 6.10
CA SER A 107 -14.38 -3.76 4.87
C SER A 107 -15.29 -3.13 3.81
N LEU A 108 -16.51 -3.65 3.64
CA LEU A 108 -17.49 -3.12 2.69
C LEU A 108 -17.90 -1.69 3.06
N ILE A 109 -18.17 -1.43 4.34
CA ILE A 109 -18.51 -0.09 4.85
C ILE A 109 -17.33 0.85 4.65
N GLY A 110 -16.11 0.41 4.96
CA GLY A 110 -14.88 1.20 4.79
C GLY A 110 -14.65 1.60 3.32
N VAL A 111 -14.82 0.67 2.38
CA VAL A 111 -14.69 0.95 0.94
C VAL A 111 -15.80 1.89 0.46
N ALA A 112 -17.05 1.67 0.88
CA ALA A 112 -18.17 2.52 0.51
C ALA A 112 -17.99 3.97 1.02
N LEU A 113 -17.59 4.11 2.28
CA LEU A 113 -17.31 5.39 2.91
C LEU A 113 -16.11 6.07 2.26
N GLY A 114 -15.02 5.33 2.03
CA GLY A 114 -13.82 5.82 1.36
C GLY A 114 -14.11 6.32 -0.06
N TRP A 115 -14.91 5.58 -0.83
CA TRP A 115 -15.35 5.99 -2.16
C TRP A 115 -16.20 7.26 -2.13
N TRP A 116 -17.15 7.34 -1.18
CA TRP A 116 -18.00 8.52 -1.01
C TRP A 116 -17.17 9.76 -0.64
N LEU A 117 -16.21 9.59 0.28
CA LEU A 117 -15.32 10.65 0.73
C LEU A 117 -14.40 11.14 -0.40
N ALA A 118 -13.79 10.20 -1.15
CA ALA A 118 -12.91 10.51 -2.27
C ALA A 118 -13.59 11.32 -3.38
N ARG A 119 -14.91 11.18 -3.55
CA ARG A 119 -15.68 11.95 -4.55
C ARG A 119 -16.03 13.37 -4.09
N ARG A 120 -16.11 13.62 -2.78
CA ARG A 120 -16.52 14.91 -2.20
C ARG A 120 -15.34 15.78 -1.76
N VAL A 121 -14.19 15.17 -1.49
CA VAL A 121 -13.10 15.76 -0.71
C VAL A 121 -11.83 15.84 -1.58
N SER A 122 -11.17 17.01 -1.58
CA SER A 122 -9.93 17.23 -2.35
C SER A 122 -8.77 16.40 -1.77
N PRO A 123 -7.83 15.87 -2.59
CA PRO A 123 -6.74 15.01 -2.10
C PRO A 123 -5.94 15.62 -0.93
N LYS A 124 -5.70 16.94 -0.98
CA LYS A 124 -4.93 17.66 0.04
C LYS A 124 -5.55 17.61 1.44
N VAL A 125 -6.88 17.63 1.51
CA VAL A 125 -7.57 17.59 2.81
C VAL A 125 -7.70 16.16 3.33
N MET A 126 -7.65 15.12 2.47
CA MET A 126 -7.55 13.73 2.92
C MET A 126 -6.20 13.45 3.57
N ASP A 127 -5.10 13.93 2.98
CA ASP A 127 -3.76 13.77 3.56
C ASP A 127 -3.64 14.49 4.90
N LEU A 128 -4.14 15.73 4.99
CA LEU A 128 -4.14 16.48 6.24
C LEU A 128 -5.01 15.81 7.31
N ALA A 129 -6.17 15.26 6.93
CA ALA A 129 -7.05 14.56 7.86
C ALA A 129 -6.42 13.26 8.39
N ALA A 130 -5.76 12.48 7.53
CA ALA A 130 -5.06 11.26 7.94
C ALA A 130 -3.91 11.59 8.90
N ALA A 131 -3.09 12.59 8.58
CA ALA A 131 -2.02 13.05 9.45
C ALA A 131 -2.54 13.55 10.81
N ALA A 132 -3.63 14.34 10.81
CA ALA A 132 -4.24 14.83 12.04
C ALA A 132 -4.84 13.70 12.90
N MET A 133 -5.54 12.74 12.30
CA MET A 133 -6.07 11.58 13.03
C MET A 133 -4.96 10.74 13.65
N LEU A 134 -3.89 10.43 12.89
CA LEU A 134 -2.76 9.68 13.43
C LEU A 134 -2.03 10.45 14.54
N MET A 135 -1.83 11.76 14.38
CA MET A 135 -1.20 12.59 15.40
C MET A 135 -2.04 12.63 16.69
N THR A 136 -3.37 12.68 16.55
CA THR A 136 -4.30 12.66 17.70
C THR A 136 -4.18 11.35 18.46
N VAL A 137 -4.21 10.21 17.75
CA VAL A 137 -4.05 8.88 18.38
C VAL A 137 -2.69 8.76 19.07
N ALA A 138 -1.62 9.24 18.43
CA ALA A 138 -0.28 9.20 19.02
C ALA A 138 -0.18 10.03 20.31
N VAL A 139 -0.73 11.25 20.32
CA VAL A 139 -0.74 12.11 21.51
C VAL A 139 -1.61 11.50 22.62
N LEU A 140 -2.77 10.94 22.29
CA LEU A 140 -3.64 10.27 23.26
C LEU A 140 -2.93 9.08 23.92
N LEU A 141 -2.27 8.22 23.14
CA LEU A 141 -1.50 7.09 23.67
C LEU A 141 -0.31 7.55 24.53
N LEU A 142 0.38 8.62 24.11
CA LEU A 142 1.50 9.16 24.87
C LEU A 142 1.03 9.75 26.21
N TRP A 143 -0.11 10.45 26.22
CA TRP A 143 -0.69 11.00 27.44
C TRP A 143 -1.15 9.89 28.38
N ASP A 144 -1.80 8.86 27.87
CA ASP A 144 -2.20 7.68 28.64
C ASP A 144 -0.97 7.02 29.30
N ILE A 145 0.13 6.85 28.56
CA ILE A 145 1.39 6.31 29.09
C ILE A 145 2.03 7.20 30.18
N VAL A 146 2.00 8.53 30.03
CA VAL A 146 2.68 9.46 30.96
C VAL A 146 1.82 9.78 32.19
N GLY A 147 0.50 9.72 32.04
CA GLY A 147 -0.47 10.01 33.10
C GLY A 147 -0.82 8.83 34.00
N MET A 148 -0.39 7.62 33.63
CA MET A 148 -0.38 6.42 34.48
C MET A 148 0.84 6.39 35.39
#